data_AF-A0A7Y5J9V4-F1
#
_entry.id   AF-A0A7Y5J9V4-F1
#
_cell.length_a   1.000
_cell.length_b   1.000
_cell.length_c   1.000
_cell.angle_alpha   90.00
_cell.angle_beta   90.00
_cell.angle_gamma   90.00
#
_symmetry.space_group_name_H-M   'P 1'
#
loop_
_entity.id
_entity.type
_entity.pdbx_description
1 polymer ?
#
loop_
_entity_poly.entity_id
_entity_poly.type
_entity_poly.pdbx_seq_one_letter_code
_entity_poly.pdbx_strand_id
1 'polypeptide(L)'
;MTLQRSVVLLFFYLLSVGAAAQNWEWAKSLGAPNSDTKISALGKYQGNQVLVAGSFAAAALNLGSQNLSGAGQDDAFLAVCNDDGDYSWATRIGGSGRDFATCVAQAPDGSIYAGGNFSSLSLDIGSQLLLNLGESDGFIVKFNTDKTVAWARSVGAGQNDAITGLAVDPEGNLYACGHIGESLLLLKI
;
A
#
# COMPACT_ATOMS: atom_id res chain seq x y z
N MET A 1 -5.01 -54.81 -65.16
CA MET A 1 -4.29 -55.24 -63.93
C MET A 1 -3.96 -53.97 -63.16
N THR A 2 -4.88 -53.55 -62.30
CA THR A 2 -4.90 -52.21 -61.71
C THR A 2 -4.84 -52.39 -60.19
N LEU A 3 -3.74 -51.91 -59.58
CA LEU A 3 -3.43 -52.09 -58.16
C LEU A 3 -4.27 -51.16 -57.28
N GLN A 4 -4.92 -51.76 -56.29
CA GLN A 4 -5.60 -51.10 -55.18
C GLN A 4 -4.57 -50.55 -54.18
N ARG A 5 -4.68 -49.27 -53.79
CA ARG A 5 -3.92 -48.68 -52.68
C ARG A 5 -4.88 -48.33 -51.56
N SER A 6 -4.81 -49.06 -50.46
CA SER A 6 -5.54 -48.77 -49.24
C SER A 6 -4.85 -47.65 -48.46
N VAL A 7 -5.59 -46.64 -48.04
CA VAL A 7 -5.13 -45.59 -47.12
C VAL A 7 -5.65 -45.92 -45.73
N VAL A 8 -4.74 -46.09 -44.76
CA VAL A 8 -5.08 -46.28 -43.34
C VAL A 8 -5.18 -44.90 -42.69
N LEU A 9 -6.36 -44.55 -42.17
CA LEU A 9 -6.55 -43.35 -41.34
C LEU A 9 -6.16 -43.66 -39.90
N LEU A 10 -5.16 -42.94 -39.37
CA LEU A 10 -4.77 -42.99 -37.97
C LEU A 10 -5.40 -41.79 -37.24
N PHE A 11 -6.41 -42.04 -36.40
CA PHE A 11 -6.97 -41.03 -35.49
C PHE A 11 -6.07 -40.92 -34.24
N PHE A 12 -5.37 -39.79 -34.09
CA PHE A 12 -4.75 -39.43 -32.82
C PHE A 12 -5.79 -38.71 -31.94
N TYR A 13 -6.26 -39.36 -30.88
CA TYR A 13 -6.89 -38.67 -29.75
C TYR A 13 -5.79 -37.95 -28.97
N LEU A 14 -5.68 -36.63 -29.10
CA LEU A 14 -4.96 -35.84 -28.10
C LEU A 14 -5.88 -35.63 -26.89
N LEU A 15 -5.55 -36.32 -25.81
CA LEU A 15 -5.97 -35.94 -24.46
C LEU A 15 -5.33 -34.58 -24.15
N SER A 16 -6.11 -33.50 -24.21
CA SER A 16 -5.66 -32.21 -23.71
C SER A 16 -5.58 -32.30 -22.19
N VAL A 17 -4.36 -32.40 -21.65
CA VAL A 17 -4.12 -32.17 -20.23
C VAL A 17 -4.48 -30.71 -19.96
N GLY A 18 -5.57 -30.48 -19.24
CA GLY A 18 -5.99 -29.14 -18.83
C GLY A 18 -4.99 -28.57 -17.84
N ALA A 19 -3.99 -27.85 -18.33
CA ALA A 19 -3.30 -26.87 -17.52
C ALA A 19 -4.29 -25.72 -17.30
N ALA A 20 -4.93 -25.67 -16.14
CA ALA A 20 -5.65 -24.48 -15.71
C ALA A 20 -4.61 -23.37 -15.55
N ALA A 21 -4.44 -22.54 -16.59
CA ALA A 21 -3.72 -21.29 -16.46
C ALA A 21 -4.36 -20.48 -15.33
N GLN A 22 -3.55 -19.82 -14.51
CA GLN A 22 -4.06 -18.79 -13.61
C GLN A 22 -4.66 -17.68 -14.48
N ASN A 23 -5.99 -17.60 -14.53
CA ASN A 23 -6.69 -16.50 -15.16
C ASN A 23 -6.60 -15.29 -14.21
N TRP A 24 -5.58 -14.47 -14.39
CA TRP A 24 -5.48 -13.16 -13.74
C TRP A 24 -6.36 -12.17 -14.48
N GLU A 25 -7.18 -11.38 -13.78
CA GLU A 25 -7.97 -10.31 -14.41
C GLU A 25 -7.05 -9.21 -14.97
N TRP A 26 -6.05 -8.81 -14.19
CA TRP A 26 -4.96 -7.93 -14.62
C TRP A 26 -3.72 -8.11 -13.73
N ALA A 27 -2.57 -7.65 -14.22
CA ALA A 27 -1.33 -7.52 -13.45
C ALA A 27 -0.63 -6.21 -13.85
N LYS A 28 -0.31 -5.36 -12.87
CA LYS A 28 0.35 -4.07 -13.09
C LYS A 28 1.58 -3.95 -12.19
N SER A 29 2.69 -3.48 -12.76
CA SER A 29 3.89 -3.11 -12.00
C SER A 29 3.72 -1.73 -11.38
N LEU A 30 4.19 -1.57 -10.15
CA LEU A 30 4.24 -0.28 -9.47
C LEU A 30 5.68 0.25 -9.43
N GLY A 31 5.89 1.51 -9.82
CA GLY A 31 7.21 2.13 -9.85
C GLY A 31 7.97 1.95 -11.16
N ALA A 32 9.23 2.39 -11.17
CA ALA A 32 10.11 2.34 -12.33
C ALA A 32 11.08 1.16 -12.23
N PRO A 33 11.69 0.71 -13.35
CA PRO A 33 12.78 -0.26 -13.29
C PRO A 33 13.89 0.23 -12.34
N ASN A 34 14.31 -0.64 -11.42
CA ASN A 34 15.29 -0.36 -10.36
C ASN A 34 14.86 0.68 -9.32
N SER A 35 13.58 1.06 -9.24
CA SER A 35 13.08 1.79 -8.07
C SER A 35 12.79 0.83 -6.93
N ASP A 36 13.24 1.16 -5.72
CA ASP A 36 12.85 0.43 -4.51
C ASP A 36 11.43 0.85 -4.10
N THR A 37 10.44 0.39 -4.85
CA THR A 37 9.02 0.60 -4.55
C THR A 37 8.45 -0.65 -3.92
N LYS A 38 7.86 -0.51 -2.74
CA LYS A 38 7.29 -1.60 -1.95
C LYS A 38 5.85 -1.29 -1.63
N ILE A 39 4.96 -2.25 -1.83
CA ILE A 39 3.62 -2.24 -1.24
C ILE A 39 3.72 -3.02 0.06
N SER A 40 3.44 -2.36 1.18
CA SER A 40 3.55 -2.95 2.52
C SER A 40 2.18 -3.25 3.12
N ALA A 41 1.12 -2.58 2.65
CA ALA A 41 -0.23 -2.82 3.13
C ALA A 41 -1.29 -2.64 2.05
N LEU A 42 -2.33 -3.47 2.15
CA LEU A 42 -3.56 -3.36 1.39
C LEU A 42 -4.73 -3.31 2.39
N GLY A 43 -5.72 -2.47 2.10
CA GLY A 43 -6.96 -2.38 2.89
C GLY A 43 -8.17 -2.27 1.97
N LYS A 44 -9.34 -2.74 2.43
CA LYS A 44 -10.58 -2.46 1.72
C LYS A 44 -10.82 -0.95 1.69
N TYR A 45 -11.32 -0.47 0.57
CA TYR A 45 -11.88 0.86 0.43
C TYR A 45 -13.25 0.78 -0.22
N GLN A 46 -14.01 1.87 -0.19
CA GLN A 46 -15.41 1.95 -0.64
C GLN A 46 -15.70 1.12 -1.91
N GLY A 47 -16.82 0.40 -1.90
CA GLY A 47 -17.19 -0.49 -3.02
C GLY A 47 -16.16 -1.59 -3.21
N ASN A 48 -15.58 -1.66 -4.40
CA ASN A 48 -14.56 -2.64 -4.78
C ASN A 48 -13.14 -2.04 -4.84
N GLN A 49 -12.98 -0.79 -4.39
CA GLN A 49 -11.68 -0.13 -4.35
C GLN A 49 -10.81 -0.68 -3.22
N VAL A 50 -9.51 -0.46 -3.32
CA VAL A 50 -8.54 -0.83 -2.28
C VAL A 50 -7.64 0.34 -1.91
N LEU A 51 -7.35 0.46 -0.62
CA LEU A 51 -6.24 1.25 -0.11
C LEU A 51 -4.95 0.51 -0.38
N VAL A 52 -3.95 1.22 -0.89
CA VAL A 52 -2.60 0.71 -1.12
C VAL A 52 -1.62 1.62 -0.39
N ALA A 53 -0.77 1.06 0.45
CA ALA A 53 0.25 1.81 1.14
C ALA A 53 1.60 1.09 1.09
N GLY A 54 2.66 1.89 1.21
CA GLY A 54 4.03 1.39 1.13
C GLY A 54 5.04 2.51 1.08
N SER A 55 6.17 2.28 0.41
CA SER A 55 7.22 3.27 0.23
C SER A 55 7.83 3.24 -1.17
N PHE A 56 8.53 4.32 -1.54
CA PHE A 56 9.34 4.40 -2.75
C PHE A 56 10.62 5.22 -2.51
N ALA A 57 11.75 4.76 -3.04
CA ALA A 57 13.04 5.46 -2.97
C ALA A 57 13.39 6.31 -4.21
N ALA A 58 12.45 6.42 -5.16
CA ALA A 58 12.66 7.13 -6.42
C ALA A 58 12.34 8.63 -6.28
N ALA A 59 12.94 9.45 -7.15
CA ALA A 59 12.61 10.88 -7.23
C ALA A 59 11.13 11.16 -7.53
N ALA A 60 10.44 10.19 -8.16
CA ALA A 60 8.99 10.21 -8.29
C ALA A 60 8.41 8.80 -8.34
N LEU A 61 7.19 8.66 -7.84
CA LEU A 61 6.34 7.48 -8.03
C LEU A 61 5.19 7.85 -8.99
N ASN A 62 5.23 7.23 -10.17
CA ASN A 62 4.20 7.41 -11.19
C ASN A 62 3.12 6.33 -11.06
N LEU A 63 1.89 6.77 -10.80
CA LEU A 63 0.68 5.96 -10.63
C LEU A 63 -0.36 6.30 -11.72
N GLY A 64 0.11 6.58 -12.93
CA GLY A 64 -0.72 7.03 -14.05
C GLY A 64 -0.99 8.53 -13.98
N SER A 65 -2.23 8.92 -13.72
CA SER A 65 -2.59 10.34 -13.57
C SER A 65 -2.13 10.95 -12.25
N GLN A 66 -1.78 10.11 -11.27
CA GLN A 66 -1.26 10.53 -9.97
C GLN A 66 0.26 10.39 -9.98
N ASN A 67 0.99 11.49 -9.79
CA ASN A 67 2.45 11.47 -9.70
C ASN A 67 2.88 12.07 -8.36
N LEU A 68 3.66 11.31 -7.59
CA LEU A 68 4.17 11.73 -6.30
C LEU A 68 5.66 12.05 -6.42
N SER A 69 6.07 13.24 -5.97
CA SER A 69 7.49 13.61 -5.91
C SER A 69 8.11 13.12 -4.60
N GLY A 70 9.23 12.41 -4.66
CA GLY A 70 10.00 12.05 -3.48
C GLY A 70 10.58 13.28 -2.77
N ALA A 71 10.75 13.22 -1.46
CA ALA A 71 11.46 14.21 -0.64
C ALA A 71 12.71 13.63 0.05
N GLY A 72 12.86 12.31 0.10
CA GLY A 72 13.86 11.67 0.94
C GLY A 72 14.52 10.45 0.31
N GLN A 73 15.06 9.61 1.20
CA GLN A 73 15.65 8.32 0.82
C GLN A 73 14.57 7.30 0.48
N ASP A 74 13.53 7.24 1.30
CA ASP A 74 12.33 6.45 1.09
C ASP A 74 11.15 7.31 1.54
N ASP A 75 10.17 7.49 0.68
CA ASP A 75 8.95 8.22 1.01
C ASP A 75 7.79 7.24 1.12
N ALA A 76 7.00 7.35 2.19
CA ALA A 76 5.77 6.59 2.30
C ALA A 76 4.72 7.14 1.31
N PHE A 77 3.83 6.27 0.89
CA PHE A 77 2.67 6.67 0.10
C PHE A 77 1.41 5.96 0.58
N LEU A 78 0.28 6.61 0.28
CA LEU A 78 -1.06 6.05 0.39
C LEU A 78 -1.80 6.36 -0.92
N ALA A 79 -2.48 5.37 -1.47
CA ALA A 79 -3.25 5.50 -2.69
C ALA A 79 -4.58 4.75 -2.62
N VAL A 80 -5.52 5.15 -3.47
CA VAL A 80 -6.76 4.41 -3.75
C VAL A 80 -6.65 3.84 -5.15
N CYS A 81 -6.73 2.52 -5.24
CA CYS A 81 -6.77 1.77 -6.48
C CYS A 81 -8.19 1.27 -6.74
N ASN A 82 -8.66 1.40 -7.97
CA ASN A 82 -9.95 0.84 -8.40
C ASN A 82 -9.81 -0.61 -8.88
N ASP A 83 -10.94 -1.21 -9.24
CA ASP A 83 -11.07 -2.60 -9.70
C ASP A 83 -10.27 -2.90 -10.96
N ASP A 84 -10.06 -1.90 -11.82
CA ASP A 84 -9.29 -2.02 -13.05
C ASP A 84 -7.78 -1.88 -12.80
N GLY A 85 -7.37 -1.68 -11.55
CA GLY A 85 -5.98 -1.46 -11.15
C GLY A 85 -5.48 -0.04 -11.40
N ASP A 86 -6.36 0.93 -11.65
CA ASP A 86 -6.00 2.34 -11.84
C ASP A 86 -6.10 3.13 -10.53
N TYR A 87 -5.19 4.08 -10.35
CA TYR A 87 -5.14 4.91 -9.15
C TYR A 87 -5.98 6.18 -9.32
N SER A 88 -7.02 6.32 -8.50
CA SER A 88 -7.93 7.47 -8.53
C SER A 88 -7.45 8.62 -7.63
N TRP A 89 -6.60 8.31 -6.66
CA TRP A 89 -6.00 9.26 -5.74
C TRP A 89 -4.72 8.69 -5.14
N ALA A 90 -3.73 9.54 -4.90
CA ALA A 90 -2.57 9.18 -4.12
C ALA A 90 -2.01 10.40 -3.37
N THR A 91 -1.33 10.14 -2.26
CA THR A 91 -0.59 11.14 -1.51
C THR A 91 0.73 10.57 -1.02
N ARG A 92 1.75 11.42 -0.98
CA ARG A 92 3.00 11.14 -0.27
C ARG A 92 2.82 11.43 1.21
N ILE A 93 3.51 10.65 2.04
CA ILE A 93 3.75 10.87 3.46
C ILE A 93 5.26 10.75 3.62
N GLY A 94 5.98 11.86 3.71
CA GLY A 94 7.43 11.77 3.61
C GLY A 94 8.17 13.09 3.81
N GLY A 95 9.39 12.98 4.31
CA GLY A 95 10.35 14.06 4.55
C GLY A 95 11.72 13.70 3.97
N SER A 96 12.80 14.19 4.59
CA SER A 96 14.16 14.05 4.05
C SER A 96 14.83 12.68 4.30
N GLY A 97 14.26 11.85 5.17
CA GLY A 97 14.79 10.58 5.66
C GLY A 97 14.15 9.36 4.98
N ARG A 98 14.01 8.27 5.75
CA ARG A 98 13.27 7.07 5.34
C ARG A 98 11.95 6.99 6.07
N ASP A 99 10.87 6.92 5.32
CA ASP A 99 9.50 6.95 5.79
C ASP A 99 8.71 5.81 5.16
N PHE A 100 7.97 5.07 5.98
CA PHE A 100 7.29 3.86 5.56
C PHE A 100 5.85 3.86 6.06
N ALA A 101 4.88 3.63 5.18
CA ALA A 101 3.52 3.29 5.56
C ALA A 101 3.39 1.75 5.53
N THR A 102 3.04 1.16 6.67
CA THR A 102 3.04 -0.29 6.89
C THR A 102 1.65 -0.85 7.16
N CYS A 103 0.67 0.01 7.40
CA CYS A 103 -0.70 -0.39 7.71
C CYS A 103 -1.71 0.68 7.28
N VAL A 104 -2.90 0.21 6.92
CA VAL A 104 -4.04 1.05 6.52
C VAL A 104 -5.34 0.46 7.02
N ALA A 105 -6.33 1.31 7.27
CA ALA A 105 -7.69 0.90 7.57
C ALA A 105 -8.70 1.96 7.10
N GLN A 106 -9.92 1.53 6.79
CA GLN A 106 -11.03 2.43 6.51
C GLN A 106 -12.00 2.43 7.70
N ALA A 107 -12.48 3.60 8.10
CA ALA A 107 -13.59 3.71 9.05
C ALA A 107 -14.96 3.55 8.37
N PRO A 108 -16.02 3.21 9.15
CA PRO A 108 -17.39 3.17 8.66
C PRO A 108 -17.88 4.49 8.05
N ASP A 109 -17.39 5.63 8.51
CA ASP A 109 -17.69 6.97 7.97
C ASP A 109 -17.01 7.25 6.61
N GLY A 110 -16.16 6.34 6.14
CA GLY A 110 -15.41 6.47 4.90
C GLY A 110 -14.05 7.16 5.04
N SER A 111 -13.69 7.61 6.25
CA SER A 111 -12.36 8.12 6.56
C SER A 111 -11.31 7.04 6.39
N ILE A 112 -10.07 7.47 6.15
CA ILE A 112 -8.93 6.57 5.96
C ILE A 112 -7.94 6.79 7.09
N TYR A 113 -7.41 5.68 7.62
CA TYR A 113 -6.27 5.68 8.50
C TYR A 113 -5.08 5.04 7.80
N ALA A 114 -3.91 5.64 7.98
CA ALA A 114 -2.64 5.02 7.63
C ALA A 114 -1.68 5.17 8.80
N GLY A 115 -0.77 4.21 8.92
CA GLY A 115 0.26 4.22 9.95
C GLY A 115 1.53 3.57 9.46
N GLY A 116 2.60 3.80 10.22
CA GLY A 116 3.92 3.30 9.92
C GLY A 116 4.98 3.93 10.79
N ASN A 117 6.15 4.16 10.23
CA ASN A 117 7.28 4.75 10.92
C ASN A 117 8.05 5.72 10.02
N PHE A 118 8.77 6.65 10.63
CA PHE A 118 9.52 7.68 9.92
C PHE A 118 10.81 8.04 10.66
N SER A 119 11.90 8.16 9.91
CA SER A 119 13.21 8.63 10.38
C SER A 119 13.55 10.02 9.86
N SER A 120 12.66 10.62 9.06
CA SER A 120 12.73 12.04 8.72
C SER A 120 12.65 12.91 9.97
N LEU A 121 13.50 13.94 10.06
CA LEU A 121 13.42 14.93 11.15
C LEU A 121 12.02 15.57 11.25
N SER A 122 11.42 15.81 10.09
CA SER A 122 10.04 16.25 9.96
C SER A 122 9.33 15.47 8.86
N LEU A 123 8.15 14.93 9.16
CA LEU A 123 7.33 14.18 8.22
C LEU A 123 6.21 15.07 7.69
N ASP A 124 6.26 15.38 6.40
CA ASP A 124 5.19 16.13 5.72
C ASP A 124 4.02 15.20 5.38
N ILE A 125 2.84 15.59 5.84
CA ILE A 125 1.58 14.89 5.55
C ILE A 125 0.52 15.93 5.19
N GLY A 126 0.45 16.29 3.91
CA GLY A 126 -0.49 17.31 3.44
C GLY A 126 -0.29 18.65 4.16
N SER A 127 -1.27 19.07 4.97
CA SER A 127 -1.22 20.31 5.77
C SER A 127 -0.64 20.12 7.18
N GLN A 128 -0.25 18.89 7.55
CA GLN A 128 0.31 18.56 8.86
C GLN A 128 1.81 18.28 8.76
N LEU A 129 2.53 18.62 9.82
CA LEU A 129 3.95 18.35 9.99
C LEU A 129 4.13 17.61 11.33
N LEU A 130 4.72 16.42 11.29
CA LEU A 130 5.13 15.71 12.50
C LEU A 130 6.64 15.83 12.69
N LEU A 131 7.09 15.93 13.94
CA LEU A 131 8.51 15.94 14.27
C LEU A 131 8.92 14.58 14.79
N ASN A 132 10.09 14.12 14.35
CA ASN A 132 10.74 12.96 14.91
C ASN A 132 11.57 13.37 16.13
N LEU A 133 11.44 12.63 17.22
CA LEU A 133 12.14 12.90 18.48
C LEU A 133 13.13 11.78 18.85
N GLY A 134 13.39 10.83 17.95
CA GLY A 134 14.15 9.61 18.18
C GLY A 134 15.01 9.16 17.00
N GLU A 135 15.20 7.86 16.85
CA GLU A 135 15.83 7.29 15.64
C GLU A 135 14.80 7.08 14.53
N SER A 136 13.61 6.62 14.91
CA SER A 136 12.43 6.50 14.07
C SER A 136 11.22 6.57 14.96
N ASP A 137 10.23 7.39 14.61
CA ASP A 137 8.98 7.47 15.37
C ASP A 137 7.87 6.77 14.59
N GLY A 138 6.92 6.17 15.30
CA GLY A 138 5.67 5.71 14.71
C GLY A 138 4.81 6.90 14.29
N PHE A 139 3.94 6.73 13.31
CA PHE A 139 2.89 7.71 13.00
C PHE A 139 1.53 7.06 12.77
N ILE A 140 0.49 7.84 13.04
CA ILE A 140 -0.88 7.57 12.61
C ILE A 140 -1.43 8.86 11.98
N VAL A 141 -2.03 8.74 10.80
CA VAL A 141 -2.75 9.82 10.14
C VAL A 141 -4.18 9.39 9.86
N LYS A 142 -5.13 10.30 10.09
CA LYS A 142 -6.51 10.20 9.63
C LYS A 142 -6.73 11.17 8.47
N PHE A 143 -7.28 10.66 7.37
CA PHE A 143 -7.81 11.46 6.26
C PHE A 143 -9.34 11.45 6.31
N ASN A 144 -9.93 12.60 6.02
CA ASN A 144 -11.36 12.76 5.77
C ASN A 144 -11.77 12.04 4.48
N THR A 145 -13.08 11.92 4.25
CA THR A 145 -13.65 11.32 3.03
C THR A 145 -13.27 12.08 1.76
N ASP A 146 -13.04 13.40 1.86
CA ASP A 146 -12.55 14.27 0.79
C ASP A 146 -11.03 14.21 0.57
N LYS A 147 -10.35 13.28 1.25
CA LYS A 147 -8.90 13.05 1.20
C LYS A 147 -8.05 14.16 1.84
N THR A 148 -8.65 15.12 2.54
CA THR A 148 -7.89 16.08 3.34
C THR A 148 -7.44 15.44 4.65
N VAL A 149 -6.32 15.91 5.21
CA VAL A 149 -5.81 15.41 6.49
C VAL A 149 -6.67 15.96 7.62
N ALA A 150 -7.32 15.06 8.37
CA ALA A 150 -8.12 15.42 9.54
C ALA A 150 -7.21 15.68 10.75
N TRP A 151 -6.25 14.78 10.97
CA TRP A 151 -5.21 14.91 11.98
C TRP A 151 -4.07 13.93 11.68
N ALA A 152 -2.89 14.22 12.20
CA ALA A 152 -1.75 13.31 12.22
C ALA A 152 -1.09 13.34 13.61
N ARG A 153 -0.54 12.21 14.07
CA ARG A 153 0.13 12.09 15.36
C ARG A 153 1.38 11.24 15.22
N SER A 154 2.49 11.70 15.80
CA SER A 154 3.64 10.83 16.08
C SER A 154 3.38 9.99 17.33
N VAL A 155 3.96 8.80 17.36
CA VAL A 155 3.87 7.84 18.45
C VAL A 155 5.27 7.31 18.69
N GLY A 156 5.87 7.72 19.81
CA GLY A 156 7.24 7.34 20.11
C GLY A 156 7.79 7.94 21.40
N ALA A 157 8.94 7.45 21.82
CA ALA A 157 9.64 7.84 23.04
C ALA A 157 11.17 7.96 22.85
N GLY A 158 11.63 8.34 21.66
CA GLY A 158 13.03 8.67 21.39
C GLY A 158 13.93 7.48 21.00
N GLN A 159 13.34 6.32 20.72
CA GLN A 159 14.05 5.14 20.21
C GLN A 159 13.56 4.81 18.79
N ASN A 160 13.64 3.54 18.35
CA ASN A 160 12.91 3.08 17.18
C ASN A 160 11.51 2.66 17.59
N ASP A 161 10.54 3.36 17.04
CA ASP A 161 9.13 3.22 17.31
C ASP A 161 8.39 3.04 15.97
N ALA A 162 7.34 2.23 15.97
CA ALA A 162 6.56 1.98 14.78
C ALA A 162 5.11 1.63 15.10
N ILE A 163 4.21 2.04 14.20
CA ILE A 163 2.87 1.46 14.10
C ILE A 163 2.91 0.39 13.02
N THR A 164 2.45 -0.82 13.34
CA THR A 164 2.51 -1.98 12.45
C THR A 164 1.15 -2.55 12.09
N GLY A 165 0.08 -2.12 12.78
CA GLY A 165 -1.27 -2.59 12.51
C GLY A 165 -2.32 -1.58 12.94
N LEU A 166 -3.40 -1.52 12.17
CA LEU A 166 -4.58 -0.71 12.43
C LEU A 166 -5.83 -1.56 12.24
N ALA A 167 -6.82 -1.37 13.11
CA ALA A 167 -8.16 -1.92 12.97
C ALA A 167 -9.17 -0.88 13.41
N VAL A 168 -10.34 -0.83 12.77
CA VAL A 168 -11.43 0.07 13.14
C VAL A 168 -12.66 -0.77 13.44
N ASP A 169 -13.31 -0.52 14.57
CA ASP A 169 -14.58 -1.19 14.91
C ASP A 169 -15.78 -0.54 14.21
N PRO A 170 -16.97 -1.19 14.21
CA PRO A 170 -18.17 -0.65 13.57
C PRO A 170 -18.64 0.69 14.15
N GLU A 171 -18.25 1.02 15.37
CA GLU A 171 -18.52 2.31 16.02
C GLU A 171 -17.54 3.41 15.60
N GLY A 172 -16.49 3.06 14.84
CA GLY A 172 -15.49 3.99 14.32
C GLY A 172 -14.30 4.23 15.26
N ASN A 173 -14.15 3.46 16.33
CA ASN A 173 -12.96 3.54 17.18
C ASN A 173 -11.77 2.88 16.50
N LEU A 174 -10.62 3.54 16.56
CA LEU A 174 -9.38 3.02 15.99
C LEU A 174 -8.61 2.25 17.05
N TYR A 175 -8.13 1.06 16.72
CA TYR A 175 -7.17 0.29 17.47
C TYR A 175 -5.87 0.24 16.67
N ALA A 176 -4.76 0.57 17.32
CA ALA A 176 -3.44 0.52 16.69
C ALA A 176 -2.49 -0.32 17.53
N CYS A 177 -1.63 -1.09 16.87
CA CYS A 177 -0.57 -1.85 17.52
C CYS A 177 0.80 -1.58 16.88
N GLY A 178 1.86 -1.88 17.61
CA GLY A 178 3.22 -1.62 17.19
C GLY A 178 4.21 -1.80 18.33
N HIS A 179 5.28 -1.01 18.31
CA HIS A 179 6.26 -0.97 19.39
C HIS A 179 6.75 0.44 19.66
N ILE A 180 7.14 0.69 20.91
CA ILE A 180 7.86 1.88 21.35
C ILE A 180 9.14 1.37 22.04
N GLY A 181 10.29 1.58 21.40
CA GLY A 181 11.53 0.89 21.73
C GLY A 181 11.32 -0.62 21.76
N GLU A 182 11.69 -1.24 22.88
CA GLU A 182 11.55 -2.68 23.10
C GLU A 182 10.16 -3.11 23.62
N SER A 183 9.22 -2.18 23.79
CA SER A 183 7.90 -2.44 24.38
C SER A 183 6.82 -2.56 23.32
N LEU A 184 5.94 -3.54 23.46
CA LEU A 184 4.74 -3.66 22.62
C LEU A 184 3.75 -2.54 22.93
N LEU A 185 3.11 -2.04 21.88
CA LEU A 185 2.09 -1.01 21.94
C LEU A 185 0.74 -1.58 21.48
N LEU A 186 -0.31 -1.29 22.24
CA LEU A 186 -1.71 -1.38 21.82
C LEU A 186 -2.43 -0.15 22.35
N LEU A 187 -3.08 0.61 21.47
CA LEU A 187 -3.82 1.82 21.83
C LEU A 187 -5.18 1.87 21.16
N LYS A 188 -6.11 2.60 21.77
CA LYS A 188 -7.43 2.93 21.23
C LYS A 188 -7.54 4.46 21.09
N ILE A 189 -7.98 4.95 19.93
CA ILE A 189 -8.19 6.38 19.62
C ILE A 189 -9.67 6.61 19.31
#